data_AF-A0A520GF25-F1
#
_entry.id   AF-A0A520GF25-F1
#
_cell.length_a   1.000
_cell.length_b   1.000
_cell.length_c   1.000
_cell.angle_alpha   90.00
_cell.angle_beta   90.00
_cell.angle_gamma   90.00
#
_symmetry.space_group_name_H-M   'P 1'
#
loop_
_entity.id
_entity.type
_entity.pdbx_description
1 polymer ?
#
loop_
_entity_poly.entity_id
_entity_poly.type
_entity_poly.pdbx_seq_one_letter_code
_entity_poly.pdbx_strand_id
1 'polypeptide(L)'
;RVTFQSRFGRAKWLEPYTEPTLRELGRAKVGRVDVMCPGFPADCLETLEEIAMEGREAFLHEGGREFHYIPSLNDDPAWITALAGIAERHLAGWPTQPEEAHRPASR
;
A
#
# COMPACT_ATOMS: atom_id res chain seq x y z
N ARG A 1 9.00 6.26 3.09
CA ARG A 1 9.25 6.51 1.65
C ARG A 1 8.22 5.71 0.88
N VAL A 2 7.63 6.25 -0.19
CA VAL A 2 6.71 5.49 -1.06
C VAL A 2 7.51 4.92 -2.23
N THR A 3 7.29 3.65 -2.54
CA THR A 3 7.93 2.90 -3.63
C THR A 3 6.90 1.97 -4.27
N PHE A 4 7.22 1.43 -5.44
CA PHE A 4 6.33 0.60 -6.24
C PHE A 4 6.96 -0.78 -6.50
N GLN A 5 6.14 -1.82 -6.38
CA GLN A 5 6.53 -3.23 -6.48
C GLN A 5 5.82 -3.91 -7.67
N SER A 6 6.14 -5.18 -7.91
CA SER A 6 5.48 -6.07 -8.88
C SER A 6 5.56 -5.57 -10.32
N ARG A 7 6.77 -5.18 -10.74
CA ARG A 7 7.05 -4.80 -12.14
C ARG A 7 7.06 -6.03 -13.04
N PHE A 8 6.26 -5.98 -14.11
CA PHE A 8 6.25 -7.04 -15.13
C PHE A 8 6.79 -6.57 -16.49
N GLY A 9 7.54 -7.44 -17.16
CA GLY A 9 8.07 -7.18 -18.51
C GLY A 9 9.18 -6.13 -18.57
N ARG A 10 9.46 -5.66 -19.79
CA ARG A 10 10.62 -4.78 -20.10
C ARG A 10 10.29 -3.29 -20.12
N ALA A 11 9.00 -2.94 -20.05
CA ALA A 11 8.56 -1.55 -20.06
C ALA A 11 9.00 -0.85 -18.77
N LYS A 12 9.10 0.49 -18.81
CA LYS A 12 9.31 1.30 -17.61
C LYS A 12 7.98 1.41 -16.85
N TRP A 13 8.03 1.15 -15.55
CA TRP A 13 6.88 1.30 -14.64
C TRP A 13 7.07 2.50 -13.73
N LEU A 14 6.08 2.77 -12.89
CA LEU A 14 6.12 3.87 -11.93
C LEU A 14 7.27 3.68 -10.93
N GLU A 15 8.03 4.74 -10.72
CA GLU A 15 9.22 4.78 -9.87
C GLU A 15 8.95 5.64 -8.62
N PRO A 16 9.67 5.42 -7.51
CA PRO A 16 10.83 4.52 -7.34
C PRO A 16 10.44 3.05 -7.08
N TYR A 17 11.25 2.09 -7.54
CA TYR A 17 11.00 0.66 -7.31
C TYR A 17 11.39 0.20 -5.90
N THR A 18 10.64 -0.73 -5.31
CA THR A 18 10.81 -1.17 -3.92
C THR A 18 12.14 -1.92 -3.69
N GLU A 19 12.44 -2.99 -4.44
CA GLU A 19 13.66 -3.77 -4.22
C GLU A 19 14.95 -2.94 -4.43
N PRO A 20 15.14 -2.16 -5.52
CA PRO A 20 16.29 -1.28 -5.66
C PRO A 20 16.43 -0.26 -4.53
N THR A 21 15.30 0.26 -4.03
CA THR A 21 15.28 1.18 -2.88
C THR A 21 15.76 0.48 -1.61
N LEU A 22 15.31 -0.75 -1.35
CA LEU A 22 15.76 -1.53 -0.20
C LEU A 22 17.26 -1.83 -0.27
N ARG A 23 17.79 -2.16 -1.45
CA ARG A 23 19.24 -2.34 -1.65
C ARG A 23 20.02 -1.05 -1.38
N GLU A 24 19.53 0.08 -1.85
CA GLU A 24 20.11 1.40 -1.58
C GLU A 24 20.17 1.70 -0.08
N LEU A 25 19.09 1.45 0.64
CA LEU A 25 19.02 1.64 2.09
C LEU A 25 19.97 0.69 2.84
N GLY A 26 20.08 -0.56 2.38
CA GLY A 26 21.04 -1.53 2.91
C GLY A 26 22.49 -1.05 2.75
N ARG A 27 22.87 -0.63 1.54
CA ARG A 27 24.22 -0.06 1.27
C ARG A 27 24.51 1.19 2.09
N ALA A 28 23.50 1.99 2.38
CA ALA A 28 23.60 3.16 3.26
C ALA A 28 23.69 2.78 4.76
N LYS A 29 23.71 1.48 5.11
CA LYS A 29 23.77 0.95 6.48
C LYS A 29 22.64 1.44 7.37
N VAL A 30 21.46 1.66 6.78
CA VAL A 30 20.25 1.99 7.54
C VAL A 30 20.01 0.90 8.57
N GLY A 31 19.74 1.32 9.82
CA GLY A 31 19.60 0.38 10.92
C GLY A 31 18.38 -0.51 10.80
N ARG A 32 17.24 0.05 10.39
CA ARG A 32 15.99 -0.69 10.32
C ARG A 32 15.08 -0.14 9.23
N VAL A 33 14.31 -1.02 8.62
CA VAL A 33 13.15 -0.68 7.81
C VAL A 33 11.91 -1.43 8.30
N ASP A 34 10.79 -0.73 8.39
CA ASP A 34 9.46 -1.29 8.60
C ASP A 34 8.65 -1.04 7.32
N VAL A 35 8.13 -2.09 6.71
CA VAL A 35 7.53 -2.07 5.37
C VAL A 35 6.09 -2.53 5.44
N MET A 36 5.17 -1.73 4.89
CA MET A 36 3.76 -2.08 4.71
C MET A 36 3.37 -1.97 3.24
N CYS A 37 2.37 -2.75 2.81
CA CYS A 37 1.88 -2.77 1.42
C CYS A 37 0.42 -2.27 1.36
N PRO A 38 0.17 -0.94 1.42
CA PRO A 38 -1.19 -0.40 1.56
C PRO A 38 -2.06 -0.56 0.30
N GLY A 39 -1.52 -1.08 -0.79
CA GLY A 39 -2.27 -1.38 -2.01
C GLY A 39 -3.15 -2.64 -1.90
N PHE A 40 -2.93 -3.48 -0.88
CA PHE A 40 -3.68 -4.70 -0.65
C PHE A 40 -4.21 -4.73 0.80
N PRO A 41 -5.50 -5.00 1.03
CA PRO A 41 -6.04 -5.13 2.38
C PRO A 41 -5.73 -6.49 3.01
N ALA A 42 -5.31 -7.48 2.23
CA ALA A 42 -4.99 -8.83 2.70
C ALA A 42 -3.67 -9.31 2.08
N ASP A 43 -2.96 -10.16 2.81
CA ASP A 43 -1.69 -10.72 2.37
C ASP A 43 -1.89 -11.66 1.17
N CYS A 44 -1.03 -11.48 0.18
CA CYS A 44 -0.95 -12.24 -1.06
C CYS A 44 0.52 -12.57 -1.40
N LEU A 45 0.74 -13.17 -2.57
CA LEU A 45 2.06 -13.57 -3.04
C LEU A 45 3.02 -12.37 -3.10
N GLU A 46 2.53 -11.26 -3.64
CA GLU A 46 3.27 -10.00 -3.80
C GLU A 46 3.66 -9.39 -2.45
N THR A 47 2.95 -9.69 -1.37
CA THR A 47 3.31 -9.20 -0.04
C THR A 47 4.23 -10.15 0.73
N LEU A 48 3.93 -11.46 0.71
CA LEU A 48 4.64 -12.43 1.53
C LEU A 48 5.97 -12.85 0.88
N GLU A 49 5.95 -13.13 -0.42
CA GLU A 49 7.15 -13.59 -1.13
C GLU A 49 7.98 -12.38 -1.59
N GLU A 50 7.43 -11.51 -2.43
CA GLU A 50 8.21 -10.41 -3.03
C GLU A 50 8.70 -9.40 -1.98
N ILE A 51 7.87 -9.05 -0.98
CA ILE A 51 8.25 -8.04 0.02
C ILE A 51 8.85 -8.65 1.28
N ALA A 52 8.12 -9.56 1.94
CA ALA A 52 8.56 -10.07 3.25
C ALA A 52 9.77 -11.03 3.15
N MET A 53 9.96 -11.71 2.02
CA MET A 53 11.10 -12.60 1.78
C MET A 53 12.16 -11.94 0.89
N GLU A 54 11.85 -11.65 -0.38
CA GLU A 54 12.86 -11.15 -1.34
C GLU A 54 13.32 -9.73 -0.99
N GLY A 55 12.40 -8.82 -0.66
CA GLY A 55 12.72 -7.47 -0.22
C GLY A 55 13.56 -7.45 1.07
N ARG A 56 13.24 -8.34 2.01
CA ARG A 56 14.03 -8.55 3.23
C ARG A 56 15.45 -9.00 2.90
N GLU A 57 15.60 -10.00 2.04
CA GLU A 57 16.90 -10.49 1.58
C GLU A 57 17.70 -9.36 0.92
N ALA A 58 17.08 -8.61 0.01
CA ALA A 58 17.70 -7.49 -0.70
C ALA A 58 18.24 -6.40 0.25
N PHE A 59 17.52 -6.07 1.32
CA PHE A 59 17.97 -5.09 2.31
C PHE A 59 19.12 -5.63 3.19
N LEU A 60 18.97 -6.84 3.72
CA LEU A 60 19.94 -7.43 4.67
C LEU A 60 21.26 -7.80 3.97
N HIS A 61 21.19 -8.35 2.75
CA HIS A 61 22.37 -8.71 1.96
C HIS A 61 23.26 -7.51 1.63
N GLU A 62 22.67 -6.31 1.54
CA GLU A 62 23.39 -5.07 1.20
C GLU A 62 23.94 -4.34 2.45
N GLY A 63 23.76 -4.90 3.65
CA GLY A 63 24.32 -4.36 4.90
C GLY A 63 23.31 -3.67 5.82
N GLY A 64 22.01 -3.79 5.53
CA GLY A 64 20.95 -3.43 6.48
C GLY A 64 20.94 -4.34 7.72
N ARG A 65 20.39 -3.87 8.85
CA ARG A 65 20.38 -4.67 10.10
C ARG A 65 19.03 -5.32 10.40
N GLU A 66 17.95 -4.55 10.44
CA GLU A 66 16.61 -5.05 10.78
C GLU A 66 15.60 -4.77 9.67
N PHE A 67 14.81 -5.77 9.31
CA PHE A 67 13.70 -5.65 8.36
C PHE A 67 12.46 -6.23 8.99
N HIS A 68 11.39 -5.44 9.08
CA HIS A 68 10.09 -5.91 9.51
C HIS A 68 9.05 -5.66 8.44
N TYR A 69 8.39 -6.73 8.05
CA TYR A 69 7.16 -6.64 7.29
C TYR A 69 6.00 -6.41 8.26
N ILE A 70 5.16 -5.42 7.96
CA ILE A 70 3.90 -5.15 8.65
C ILE A 70 2.81 -5.89 7.86
N PRO A 71 2.15 -6.90 8.46
CA PRO A 71 1.08 -7.64 7.80
C PRO A 71 -0.02 -6.72 7.30
N SER A 72 -0.67 -7.12 6.21
CA SER A 72 -1.89 -6.46 5.74
C SER A 72 -3.00 -6.57 6.79
N LEU A 73 -4.10 -5.84 6.57
CA LEU A 73 -5.22 -5.81 7.51
C LEU A 73 -5.86 -7.18 7.73
N ASN A 74 -5.83 -8.05 6.71
CA ASN A 74 -6.30 -9.44 6.79
C ASN A 74 -7.71 -9.53 7.42
N ASP A 75 -7.84 -10.28 8.51
CA ASP A 75 -9.07 -10.49 9.27
C ASP A 75 -9.19 -9.58 10.50
N ASP A 76 -8.44 -8.47 10.55
CA ASP A 76 -8.51 -7.50 11.64
C ASP A 76 -9.96 -7.04 11.87
N PRO A 77 -10.52 -7.23 13.08
CA PRO A 77 -11.92 -6.89 13.35
C PRO A 77 -12.26 -5.41 13.13
N ALA A 78 -11.33 -4.48 13.40
CA ALA A 78 -11.55 -3.07 13.18
C ALA A 78 -11.61 -2.74 11.68
N TRP A 79 -10.79 -3.39 10.86
CA TRP A 79 -10.89 -3.29 9.39
C TRP A 79 -12.23 -3.83 8.88
N ILE A 80 -12.63 -5.03 9.30
CA ILE A 80 -13.92 -5.62 8.89
C ILE A 80 -15.09 -4.70 9.31
N THR A 81 -15.05 -4.15 10.53
CA THR A 81 -16.06 -3.20 11.01
C THR A 81 -16.09 -1.93 10.17
N ALA A 82 -14.92 -1.38 9.81
CA ALA A 82 -14.83 -0.20 8.96
C ALA A 82 -15.37 -0.46 7.55
N LEU A 83 -15.06 -1.62 6.95
CA LEU A 83 -15.57 -2.04 5.66
C LEU A 83 -17.09 -2.21 5.68
N ALA A 84 -17.64 -2.83 6.73
CA ALA A 84 -19.08 -2.94 6.93
C ALA A 84 -19.74 -1.55 7.01
N GLY A 85 -19.16 -0.63 7.78
CA GLY A 85 -19.67 0.74 7.87
C GLY A 85 -19.61 1.51 6.55
N ILE A 86 -18.58 1.27 5.71
CA ILE A 86 -18.53 1.81 4.34
C ILE A 86 -19.68 1.23 3.50
N ALA A 87 -19.86 -0.09 3.53
CA ALA A 87 -20.91 -0.77 2.79
C ALA A 87 -22.31 -0.27 3.19
N GLU A 88 -22.60 -0.19 4.50
CA GLU A 88 -23.87 0.32 5.03
C GLU A 88 -24.19 1.73 4.54
N ARG A 89 -23.21 2.64 4.59
CA ARG A 89 -23.38 4.02 4.09
C ARG A 89 -23.75 4.05 2.61
N HIS A 90 -23.12 3.21 1.79
CA HIS A 90 -23.35 3.20 0.35
C HIS A 90 -24.59 2.40 -0.07
N LEU A 91 -25.05 1.46 0.76
CA LEU A 91 -26.33 0.77 0.58
C LEU A 91 -27.52 1.68 0.85
N ALA A 92 -27.34 2.80 1.57
CA ALA A 92 -28.37 3.81 1.77
C ALA A 92 -28.73 4.61 0.50
N GLY A 93 -28.02 4.38 -0.61
CA GLY A 93 -28.24 5.04 -1.89
C GLY A 93 -27.22 6.12 -2.20
N TRP A 94 -27.11 6.45 -3.50
CA TRP A 94 -26.18 7.46 -4.01
C TRP A 94 -26.98 8.60 -4.65
N PRO A 95 -26.56 9.86 -4.49
CA PRO A 95 -27.11 10.95 -5.28
C PRO A 95 -26.73 10.72 -6.75
N THR A 96 -27.73 10.45 -7.59
CA THR A 96 -27.54 10.22 -9.03
C THR A 96 -27.94 11.44 -9.87
N GLN A 97 -28.54 12.45 -9.23
CA GLN A 97 -28.82 13.75 -9.83
C GLN A 97 -27.78 14.76 -9.35
N PRO A 98 -27.35 15.70 -10.20
CA PRO A 98 -26.50 16.79 -9.77
C PRO A 98 -27.21 17.58 -8.66
N GLU A 99 -26.46 17.89 -7.59
CA GLU A 99 -26.93 18.78 -6.53
C GLU A 99 -27.35 20.10 -7.20
N GLU A 100 -28.60 20.54 -6.99
CA GLU A 100 -29.07 21.81 -7.56
C GLU A 100 -28.15 22.93 -7.04
N ALA A 101 -27.21 23.34 -7.88
CA ALA A 101 -26.32 24.45 -7.60
C ALA A 101 -27.19 25.64 -7.24
N HIS A 102 -27.03 26.14 -6.00
CA HIS A 102 -27.74 27.25 -5.40
C HIS A 102 -28.06 28.32 -6.44
N ARG A 103 -29.29 28.33 -6.94
CA ARG A 103 -29.73 29.29 -7.96
C ARG A 103 -29.81 30.64 -7.23
N PRO A 104 -28.94 31.63 -7.54
CA PRO A 104 -29.06 32.92 -6.89
C PRO A 104 -30.46 33.47 -7.21
N ALA A 105 -31.17 33.89 -6.18
CA ALA A 105 -32.51 34.44 -6.31
C ALA A 105 -32.48 35.58 -7.33
N SER A 106 -33.19 35.39 -8.44
CA SER A 106 -33.40 36.42 -9.45
C SER A 106 -34.12 37.60 -8.79
N ARG A 107 -33.43 38.73 -8.69
CA ARG A 107 -34.02 40.04 -8.37
C ARG A 107 -34.88 40.52 -9.53
#